data_AF-A0A7R9F6E4-F1
#
_entry.id   AF-A0A7R9F6E4-F1
#
_cell.length_a   1.000
_cell.length_b   1.000
_cell.length_c   1.000
_cell.angle_alpha   90.00
_cell.angle_beta   90.00
_cell.angle_gamma   90.00
#
_symmetry.space_group_name_H-M   'P 1'
#
loop_
_entity.id
_entity.type
_entity.pdbx_description
1 polymer ?
#
loop_
_entity_poly.entity_id
_entity_poly.type
_entity_poly.pdbx_seq_one_letter_code
_entity_poly.pdbx_strand_id
1 'polypeptide(L)'
;CGNNERSHETYLHIYSEWEPSSEFNMESAAQNCQMLELDFIPYQLYHTELLTGLETDGNNEVVWLLSGSDEKVHLFREDRLNHCYIKAETEDYFPELSRAPSIVMWMNVYHTSDYAQRVTAFGCECGYVKLTVINVPRNEIVSEWSTRFESSVTSVALFNDELKLRCPSFIDLSDVSPSNEEEPSLHLLVTTTLQPAVIYRNITVQGFESCYNLPDSDSFDAVMCCLVADIDMDGKQEVILGTYGQEMLVYKLESSSEDGTDSWQLNCQRGFANPIYSLLYVDVTGDGVKELVVLTLQGVHIMQYGEEKEEQLQEWKEKEKA
;
A
#
# COMPACT_ATOMS: atom_id res chain seq x y z
N CYS A 1 -48.08 1.15 -6.81
CA CYS A 1 -46.68 0.92 -7.22
C CYS A 1 -45.96 2.26 -7.17
N GLY A 2 -45.16 2.48 -6.14
CA GLY A 2 -44.34 3.67 -5.97
C GLY A 2 -43.21 3.26 -5.05
N ASN A 3 -42.20 2.59 -5.61
CA ASN A 3 -40.95 2.33 -4.91
C ASN A 3 -40.27 3.69 -4.76
N ASN A 4 -40.40 4.28 -3.59
CA ASN A 4 -39.54 5.35 -3.12
C ASN A 4 -38.23 4.67 -2.71
N GLU A 5 -37.43 4.26 -3.69
CA GLU A 5 -36.03 3.92 -3.46
C GLU A 5 -35.36 5.23 -3.05
N ARG A 6 -35.03 5.36 -1.77
CA ARG A 6 -34.13 6.41 -1.31
C ARG A 6 -32.80 6.13 -1.98
N SER A 7 -32.51 6.82 -3.08
CA SER A 7 -31.14 6.93 -3.58
C SER A 7 -30.33 7.54 -2.44
N HIS A 8 -29.47 6.74 -1.82
CA HIS A 8 -28.49 7.28 -0.89
C HIS A 8 -27.53 8.10 -1.75
N GLU A 9 -27.59 9.42 -1.61
CA GLU A 9 -26.63 10.33 -2.24
C GLU A 9 -25.28 10.14 -1.55
N THR A 10 -24.29 9.65 -2.31
CA THR A 10 -22.92 9.44 -1.86
C THR A 10 -22.05 10.54 -2.40
N TYR A 11 -21.17 11.10 -1.57
CA TYR A 11 -20.29 12.20 -1.95
C TYR A 11 -18.85 11.91 -1.54
N LEU A 12 -17.91 12.26 -2.41
CA LEU A 12 -16.49 12.36 -2.08
C LEU A 12 -16.19 13.82 -1.73
N HIS A 13 -15.77 14.05 -0.49
CA HIS A 13 -15.39 15.39 -0.02
C HIS A 13 -13.87 15.51 -0.06
N ILE A 14 -13.36 16.48 -0.81
CA ILE A 14 -11.93 16.77 -0.92
C ILE A 14 -11.66 18.13 -0.30
N TYR A 15 -10.80 18.15 0.72
CA TYR A 15 -10.38 19.36 1.41
C TYR A 15 -8.98 19.73 0.91
N SER A 16 -8.83 20.94 0.39
CA SER A 16 -7.59 21.38 -0.26
C SER A 16 -7.24 22.82 0.12
N GLU A 17 -5.95 23.12 0.26
CA GLU A 17 -5.45 24.48 0.45
C GLU A 17 -4.58 24.85 -0.75
N TRP A 18 -4.92 25.95 -1.42
CA TRP A 18 -4.30 26.36 -2.69
C TRP A 18 -3.27 27.48 -2.52
N GLU A 19 -3.09 27.99 -1.29
CA GLU A 19 -2.16 29.08 -1.01
C GLU A 19 -0.74 28.54 -0.77
N PRO A 20 0.24 28.81 -1.65
CA PRO A 20 1.57 28.18 -1.59
C PRO A 20 2.49 28.70 -0.48
N SER A 21 2.07 29.69 0.31
CA SER A 21 2.95 30.48 1.19
C SER A 21 2.44 30.64 2.64
N SER A 22 1.30 30.07 2.98
CA SER A 22 0.78 30.04 4.35
C SER A 22 1.20 28.77 5.07
N GLU A 23 1.39 28.84 6.39
CA GLU A 23 1.32 27.64 7.22
C GLU A 23 -0.05 26.98 7.00
N PHE A 24 -0.09 25.65 6.88
CA PHE A 24 -1.32 24.89 6.65
C PHE A 24 -2.42 25.33 7.62
N ASN A 25 -3.54 25.80 7.08
CA ASN A 25 -4.66 26.28 7.87
C ASN A 25 -5.88 25.37 7.66
N MET A 26 -6.18 24.57 8.70
CA MET A 26 -7.33 23.66 8.71
C MET A 26 -8.66 24.37 8.42
N GLU A 27 -8.83 25.62 8.85
CA GLU A 27 -10.06 26.39 8.57
C GLU A 27 -10.15 26.77 7.09
N SER A 28 -9.03 27.14 6.47
CA SER A 28 -8.96 27.43 5.03
C SER A 28 -9.27 26.18 4.21
N ALA A 29 -8.67 25.03 4.57
CA ALA A 29 -8.94 23.75 3.91
C ALA A 29 -10.40 23.31 4.07
N ALA A 30 -11.01 23.55 5.25
CA ALA A 30 -12.42 23.26 5.50
C ALA A 30 -13.36 24.15 4.67
N GLN A 31 -13.00 25.41 4.44
CA GLN A 31 -13.77 26.32 3.58
C GLN A 31 -13.66 25.95 2.09
N ASN A 32 -12.52 25.41 1.67
CA ASN A 32 -12.25 24.93 0.33
C ASN A 32 -12.60 23.44 0.15
N CYS A 33 -13.71 23.01 0.74
CA CYS A 33 -14.23 21.66 0.59
C CYS A 33 -14.97 21.52 -0.75
N GLN A 34 -14.45 20.69 -1.64
CA GLN A 34 -15.16 20.29 -2.85
C GLN A 34 -15.96 19.02 -2.60
N MET A 35 -17.23 19.03 -2.99
CA MET A 35 -18.12 17.87 -2.92
C MET A 35 -18.34 17.33 -4.33
N LEU A 36 -17.92 16.09 -4.56
CA LEU A 36 -18.13 15.36 -5.80
C LEU A 36 -19.21 14.30 -5.58
N GLU A 37 -20.32 14.41 -6.30
CA GLU A 37 -21.39 13.41 -6.25
C GLU A 37 -20.93 12.11 -6.91
N LEU A 38 -21.16 10.99 -6.24
CA LEU A 38 -20.85 9.65 -6.71
C LEU A 38 -22.15 8.91 -7.06
N ASP A 39 -22.19 8.36 -8.27
CA ASP A 39 -23.27 7.51 -8.77
C ASP A 39 -23.12 6.03 -8.37
N PHE A 40 -22.17 5.74 -7.47
CA PHE A 40 -21.84 4.40 -6.97
C PHE A 40 -21.45 4.43 -5.49
N ILE A 41 -21.44 3.26 -4.83
CA ILE A 41 -20.97 3.10 -3.45
C ILE A 41 -19.44 2.95 -3.47
N PRO A 42 -18.68 3.79 -2.74
CA PRO A 42 -17.22 3.71 -2.69
C PRO A 42 -16.75 2.53 -1.84
N TYR A 43 -15.71 1.83 -2.32
CA TYR A 43 -15.06 0.73 -1.60
C TYR A 43 -13.69 1.14 -1.09
N GLN A 44 -12.66 1.09 -1.94
CA GLN A 44 -11.30 1.47 -1.59
C GLN A 44 -10.92 2.78 -2.27
N LEU A 45 -10.47 3.76 -1.46
CA LEU A 45 -9.79 4.96 -1.91
C LEU A 45 -8.28 4.72 -1.87
N TYR A 46 -7.61 5.00 -2.97
CA TYR A 46 -6.16 4.88 -3.13
C TYR A 46 -5.61 6.15 -3.79
N HIS A 47 -4.33 6.45 -3.59
CA HIS A 47 -3.66 7.56 -4.27
C HIS A 47 -2.34 7.08 -4.87
N THR A 48 -1.93 7.68 -5.98
CA THR A 48 -0.66 7.37 -6.62
C THR A 48 -0.17 8.58 -7.41
N GLU A 49 1.06 8.49 -7.90
CA GLU A 49 1.67 9.51 -8.74
C GLU A 49 1.47 9.19 -10.22
N LEU A 50 1.16 10.22 -11.00
CA LEU A 50 1.02 10.17 -12.44
C LEU A 50 2.07 11.08 -13.09
N LEU A 51 2.83 10.54 -14.05
CA LEU A 51 3.80 11.31 -14.81
C LEU A 51 3.08 12.09 -15.93
N THR A 52 2.95 13.40 -15.77
CA THR A 52 2.27 14.25 -16.74
C THR A 52 3.26 14.96 -17.67
N GLY A 53 3.47 14.39 -18.86
CA GLY A 53 4.10 15.08 -19.99
C GLY A 53 5.64 15.07 -20.02
N LEU A 54 6.18 15.12 -21.24
CA LEU A 54 7.60 15.19 -21.62
C LEU A 54 8.25 16.55 -21.30
N GLU A 55 7.62 17.39 -20.47
CA GLU A 55 8.19 18.70 -20.13
C GLU A 55 9.22 18.50 -19.01
N THR A 56 10.36 19.15 -19.19
CA THR A 56 11.62 19.00 -18.46
C THR A 56 11.58 19.31 -16.95
N ASP A 57 10.41 19.51 -16.37
CA ASP A 57 10.18 19.61 -14.93
C ASP A 57 9.39 18.38 -14.50
N GLY A 58 10.07 17.41 -13.87
CA GLY A 58 9.52 16.15 -13.36
C GLY A 58 8.49 16.33 -12.24
N ASN A 59 7.39 17.02 -12.52
CA ASN A 59 6.27 17.19 -11.62
C ASN A 59 5.36 15.97 -11.73
N ASN A 60 5.55 15.03 -10.82
CA ASN A 60 4.60 13.98 -10.57
C ASN A 60 3.29 14.60 -10.03
N GLU A 61 2.16 14.31 -10.67
CA GLU A 61 0.85 14.72 -10.20
C GLU A 61 0.29 13.64 -9.27
N VAL A 62 -0.17 14.01 -8.07
CA VAL A 62 -0.88 13.08 -7.19
C VAL A 62 -2.33 12.96 -7.67
N VAL A 63 -2.77 11.73 -7.91
CA VAL A 63 -4.11 11.41 -8.37
C VAL A 63 -4.79 10.43 -7.42
N TRP A 64 -6.13 10.44 -7.38
CA TRP A 64 -6.90 9.51 -6.56
C TRP A 64 -7.61 8.49 -7.42
N LEU A 65 -7.55 7.23 -6.98
CA LEU A 65 -8.26 6.11 -7.56
C LEU A 65 -9.31 5.63 -6.56
N LEU A 66 -10.56 5.51 -7.01
CA LEU A 66 -11.67 5.09 -6.17
C LEU A 66 -12.38 3.90 -6.79
N SER A 67 -12.36 2.76 -6.10
CA SER A 67 -13.14 1.58 -6.49
C SER A 67 -14.62 1.77 -6.14
N GLY A 68 -15.51 1.41 -7.07
CA GLY A 68 -16.95 1.55 -6.92
C GLY A 68 -17.72 0.23 -7.00
N SER A 69 -18.95 0.24 -6.47
CA SER A 69 -19.93 -0.85 -6.62
C SER A 69 -20.31 -1.16 -8.07
N ASP A 70 -19.96 -0.28 -9.01
CA ASP A 70 -20.17 -0.44 -10.44
C ASP A 70 -19.05 -1.26 -11.14
N GLU A 71 -18.21 -1.93 -10.36
CA GLU A 71 -17.09 -2.78 -10.81
C GLU A 71 -16.02 -2.00 -11.59
N LYS A 72 -15.95 -0.68 -11.37
CA LYS A 72 -14.97 0.22 -12.00
C LYS A 72 -14.10 0.91 -10.96
N VAL A 73 -12.89 1.26 -11.40
CA VAL A 73 -12.01 2.17 -10.68
C VAL A 73 -12.08 3.53 -11.35
N HIS A 74 -12.46 4.56 -10.59
CA HIS A 74 -12.65 5.93 -11.06
C HIS A 74 -11.43 6.78 -10.70
N LEU A 75 -10.92 7.54 -11.67
CA LEU A 75 -9.78 8.43 -11.50
C LEU A 75 -10.24 9.86 -11.25
N PHE A 76 -9.76 10.46 -10.16
CA PHE A 76 -9.94 11.88 -9.85
C PHE A 76 -8.60 12.60 -9.91
N ARG A 77 -8.59 13.74 -10.59
CA ARG A 77 -7.39 14.54 -10.86
C ARG A 77 -7.61 15.99 -10.52
N GLU A 78 -6.52 16.66 -10.19
CA GLU A 78 -6.52 18.07 -9.86
C GLU A 78 -6.50 18.92 -11.13
N ASP A 79 -7.55 19.69 -11.37
CA ASP A 79 -7.54 20.79 -12.34
C ASP A 79 -7.03 22.06 -11.66
N ARG A 80 -5.71 22.25 -11.74
CA ARG A 80 -5.00 23.40 -11.17
C ARG A 80 -5.45 24.75 -11.73
N LEU A 81 -6.00 24.78 -12.95
CA LEU A 81 -6.47 26.03 -13.57
C LEU A 81 -7.80 26.48 -12.98
N ASN A 82 -8.66 25.52 -12.65
CA ASN A 82 -10.00 25.78 -12.13
C ASN A 82 -10.11 25.59 -10.61
N HIS A 83 -9.01 25.25 -9.94
CA HIS A 83 -8.95 24.96 -8.50
C HIS A 83 -10.01 23.94 -8.08
N CYS A 84 -10.16 22.88 -8.87
CA CYS A 84 -11.16 21.84 -8.64
C CYS A 84 -10.64 20.47 -9.04
N TYR A 85 -11.30 19.43 -8.55
CA TYR A 85 -11.09 18.04 -8.92
C TYR A 85 -12.08 17.62 -9.99
N ILE A 86 -11.59 16.93 -10.99
CA ILE A 86 -12.37 16.41 -12.11
C ILE A 86 -12.19 14.90 -12.22
N LYS A 87 -13.24 14.22 -12.69
CA LYS A 87 -13.19 12.81 -13.05
C LYS A 87 -12.57 12.67 -14.43
N ALA A 88 -11.59 11.79 -14.58
CA ALA A 88 -10.93 11.47 -15.83
C ALA A 88 -11.19 10.01 -16.23
N GLU A 89 -11.01 9.69 -17.51
CA GLU A 89 -11.11 8.31 -17.99
C GLU A 89 -9.90 7.51 -17.49
N THR A 90 -10.16 6.54 -16.61
CA THR A 90 -9.11 5.73 -15.99
C THR A 90 -8.28 4.97 -17.02
N GLU A 91 -8.90 4.50 -18.11
CA GLU A 91 -8.23 3.70 -19.15
C GLU A 91 -7.12 4.47 -19.89
N ASP A 92 -7.22 5.80 -19.95
CA ASP A 92 -6.24 6.66 -20.62
C ASP A 92 -4.92 6.79 -19.84
N TYR A 93 -4.93 6.50 -18.53
CA TYR A 93 -3.79 6.68 -17.61
C TYR A 93 -3.38 5.40 -16.87
N PHE A 94 -4.35 4.52 -16.63
CA PHE A 94 -4.23 3.24 -15.95
C PHE A 94 -4.97 2.15 -16.74
N PRO A 95 -4.48 1.80 -17.95
CA PRO A 95 -5.10 0.78 -18.79
C PRO A 95 -5.22 -0.58 -18.07
N GLU A 96 -4.35 -0.86 -17.11
CA GLU A 96 -4.37 -2.08 -16.32
C GLU A 96 -5.56 -2.20 -15.36
N LEU A 97 -6.12 -1.08 -14.93
CA LEU A 97 -7.30 -0.99 -14.04
C LEU A 97 -8.60 -0.97 -14.84
N SER A 98 -8.52 -1.05 -16.18
CA SER A 98 -9.70 -1.22 -17.02
C SER A 98 -10.30 -2.62 -16.79
N ARG A 99 -11.63 -2.66 -16.72
CA ARG A 99 -12.43 -3.90 -16.82
C ARG A 99 -12.10 -4.95 -15.75
N ALA A 100 -12.18 -4.57 -14.48
CA ALA A 100 -12.18 -5.55 -13.39
C ALA A 100 -13.39 -6.50 -13.51
N PRO A 101 -13.25 -7.81 -13.19
CA PRO A 101 -14.34 -8.77 -13.32
C PRO A 101 -15.37 -8.71 -12.18
N SER A 102 -15.10 -7.92 -11.14
CA SER A 102 -15.93 -7.69 -9.96
C SER A 102 -15.35 -6.48 -9.19
N ILE A 103 -16.00 -6.09 -8.10
CA ILE A 103 -15.60 -4.95 -7.26
C ILE A 103 -14.16 -5.13 -6.79
N VAL A 104 -13.32 -4.11 -7.01
CA VAL A 104 -11.93 -4.10 -6.54
C VAL A 104 -11.94 -3.77 -5.05
N MET A 105 -11.58 -4.75 -4.23
CA MET A 105 -11.55 -4.63 -2.77
C MET A 105 -10.25 -3.95 -2.30
N TRP A 106 -9.15 -4.23 -2.99
CA TRP A 106 -7.86 -3.64 -2.68
C TRP A 106 -6.99 -3.50 -3.92
N MET A 107 -6.28 -2.38 -4.05
CA MET A 107 -5.29 -2.09 -5.09
C MET A 107 -4.01 -1.55 -4.45
N ASN A 108 -2.90 -1.81 -5.10
CA ASN A 108 -1.58 -1.35 -4.71
C ASN A 108 -0.76 -1.07 -5.98
N VAL A 109 -0.14 0.11 -6.04
CA VAL A 109 0.65 0.59 -7.17
C VAL A 109 2.07 0.87 -6.70
N TYR A 110 3.04 0.25 -7.36
CA TYR A 110 4.47 0.45 -7.13
C TYR A 110 5.11 1.06 -8.37
N HIS A 111 5.88 2.13 -8.22
CA HIS A 111 6.68 2.71 -9.29
C HIS A 111 8.14 2.30 -9.10
N THR A 112 8.83 1.96 -10.19
CA THR A 112 10.28 1.76 -10.15
C THR A 112 11.00 3.07 -9.83
N SER A 113 12.23 2.98 -9.32
CA SER A 113 13.01 4.14 -8.87
C SER A 113 13.29 5.17 -9.97
N ASP A 114 13.25 4.75 -11.23
CA ASP A 114 13.42 5.57 -12.43
C ASP A 114 12.08 6.02 -13.04
N TYR A 115 10.94 5.63 -12.44
CA TYR A 115 9.58 5.82 -12.95
C TYR A 115 9.38 5.31 -14.39
N ALA A 116 10.23 4.41 -14.88
CA ALA A 116 10.08 3.83 -16.21
C ALA A 116 9.01 2.74 -16.25
N GLN A 117 8.83 2.03 -15.13
CA GLN A 117 7.84 0.98 -14.99
C GLN A 117 6.95 1.21 -13.76
N ARG A 118 5.69 0.80 -13.91
CA ARG A 118 4.69 0.77 -12.86
C ARG A 118 4.18 -0.66 -12.73
N VAL A 119 4.17 -1.18 -11.51
CA VAL A 119 3.60 -2.48 -11.18
C VAL A 119 2.33 -2.24 -10.39
N THR A 120 1.21 -2.71 -10.92
CA THR A 120 -0.09 -2.55 -10.29
C THR A 120 -0.65 -3.92 -9.98
N ALA A 121 -1.06 -4.12 -8.73
CA ALA A 121 -1.75 -5.31 -8.29
C ALA A 121 -3.11 -4.94 -7.69
N PHE A 122 -4.14 -5.70 -8.02
CA PHE A 122 -5.44 -5.54 -7.37
C PHE A 122 -6.13 -6.88 -7.12
N GLY A 123 -6.97 -6.89 -6.10
CA GLY A 123 -7.81 -8.02 -5.69
C GLY A 123 -9.28 -7.65 -5.69
N CYS A 124 -10.12 -8.58 -6.14
CA CYS A 124 -11.56 -8.41 -6.25
C CYS A 124 -12.34 -9.22 -5.23
N GLU A 125 -13.60 -8.84 -5.02
CA GLU A 125 -14.56 -9.55 -4.16
C GLU A 125 -14.76 -11.01 -4.61
N CYS A 126 -14.73 -11.26 -5.92
CA CYS A 126 -14.94 -12.60 -6.49
C CYS A 126 -13.73 -13.54 -6.39
N GLY A 127 -12.69 -13.15 -5.65
CA GLY A 127 -11.42 -13.87 -5.48
C GLY A 127 -10.41 -13.66 -6.61
N TYR A 128 -10.74 -12.85 -7.61
CA TYR A 128 -9.82 -12.56 -8.72
C TYR A 128 -8.68 -11.64 -8.27
N VAL A 129 -7.44 -12.00 -8.63
CA VAL A 129 -6.26 -11.16 -8.42
C VAL A 129 -5.57 -10.95 -9.75
N LYS A 130 -5.23 -9.70 -10.03
CA LYS A 130 -4.50 -9.31 -11.23
C LYS A 130 -3.22 -8.60 -10.85
N LEU A 131 -2.15 -8.94 -11.56
CA LEU A 131 -0.87 -8.26 -11.51
C LEU A 131 -0.53 -7.78 -12.91
N THR A 132 -0.09 -6.53 -13.03
CA THR A 132 0.27 -5.95 -14.32
C THR A 132 1.51 -5.09 -14.19
N VAL A 133 2.41 -5.22 -15.15
CA VAL A 133 3.61 -4.39 -15.31
C VAL A 133 3.40 -3.50 -16.53
N ILE A 134 3.56 -2.20 -16.34
CA ILE A 134 3.23 -1.15 -17.31
C ILE A 134 4.51 -0.36 -17.59
N ASN A 135 4.74 -0.07 -18.86
CA ASN A 135 5.74 0.92 -19.28
C ASN A 135 5.13 2.31 -19.15
N VAL A 136 5.60 3.11 -18.19
CA VAL A 136 4.99 4.42 -17.88
C VAL A 136 5.11 5.41 -19.05
N PRO A 137 6.29 5.58 -19.71
CA PRO A 137 6.42 6.51 -20.82
C PRO A 137 5.50 6.22 -22.02
N ARG A 138 5.20 4.94 -22.29
CA ARG A 138 4.31 4.54 -23.39
C ARG A 138 2.88 4.30 -22.95
N ASN A 139 2.64 4.21 -21.65
CA ASN A 139 1.38 3.77 -21.05
C ASN A 139 0.87 2.44 -21.67
N GLU A 140 1.77 1.47 -21.80
CA GLU A 140 1.48 0.17 -22.41
C GLU A 140 1.71 -0.96 -21.40
N ILE A 141 0.81 -1.95 -21.41
CA ILE A 141 0.95 -3.17 -20.62
C ILE A 141 2.09 -4.02 -21.20
N VAL A 142 3.16 -4.20 -20.41
CA VAL A 142 4.31 -5.02 -20.76
C VAL A 142 4.04 -6.49 -20.43
N SER A 143 3.45 -6.74 -19.26
CA SER A 143 3.16 -8.09 -18.80
C SER A 143 1.94 -8.08 -17.89
N GLU A 144 1.15 -9.14 -17.99
CA GLU A 144 -0.10 -9.30 -17.24
C GLU A 144 -0.20 -10.75 -16.76
N TRP A 145 -0.51 -10.91 -15.48
CA TRP A 145 -0.82 -12.19 -14.87
C TRP A 145 -2.14 -12.09 -14.12
N SER A 146 -2.85 -13.20 -14.03
CA SER A 146 -4.02 -13.30 -13.16
C SER A 146 -4.15 -14.67 -12.52
N THR A 147 -4.76 -14.69 -11.34
CA THR A 147 -5.10 -15.90 -10.60
C THR A 147 -6.47 -15.72 -9.92
N ARG A 148 -7.03 -16.81 -9.42
CA ARG A 148 -8.34 -16.79 -8.75
C ARG A 148 -8.33 -17.63 -7.49
N PHE A 149 -8.71 -16.99 -6.40
CA PHE A 149 -8.96 -17.57 -5.09
C PHE A 149 -10.44 -17.98 -4.96
N GLU A 150 -10.72 -18.87 -4.02
CA GLU A 150 -12.07 -19.37 -3.75
C GLU A 150 -12.90 -18.41 -2.88
N SER A 151 -12.24 -17.40 -2.28
CA SER A 151 -12.85 -16.44 -1.38
C SER A 151 -12.45 -15.00 -1.72
N SER A 152 -13.12 -14.02 -1.11
CA SER A 152 -12.85 -12.60 -1.39
C SER A 152 -11.42 -12.24 -0.99
N VAL A 153 -10.76 -11.47 -1.85
CA VAL A 153 -9.47 -10.86 -1.53
C VAL A 153 -9.73 -9.72 -0.56
N THR A 154 -8.99 -9.69 0.55
CA THR A 154 -9.17 -8.66 1.60
C THR A 154 -8.14 -7.56 1.48
N SER A 155 -6.88 -7.92 1.23
CA SER A 155 -5.83 -6.94 0.96
C SER A 155 -4.70 -7.50 0.09
N VAL A 156 -4.04 -6.59 -0.61
CA VAL A 156 -2.91 -6.86 -1.50
C VAL A 156 -1.79 -5.86 -1.22
N ALA A 157 -0.55 -6.34 -1.04
CA ALA A 157 0.60 -5.48 -0.77
C ALA A 157 1.79 -5.85 -1.65
N LEU A 158 2.34 -4.86 -2.35
CA LEU A 158 3.61 -4.95 -3.05
C LEU A 158 4.74 -4.54 -2.10
N PHE A 159 5.82 -5.32 -2.07
CA PHE A 159 6.94 -5.06 -1.18
C PHE A 159 8.24 -5.67 -1.71
N ASN A 160 9.37 -5.22 -1.16
CA ASN A 160 10.70 -5.73 -1.47
C ASN A 160 11.29 -6.41 -0.23
N ASP A 161 12.23 -7.33 -0.39
CA ASP A 161 12.87 -8.02 0.75
C ASP A 161 13.63 -7.03 1.67
N GLU A 162 14.32 -6.06 1.08
CA GLU A 162 15.14 -5.09 1.81
C GLU A 162 14.63 -3.66 1.62
N LEU A 163 14.66 -2.88 2.71
CA LEU A 163 14.49 -1.43 2.64
C LEU A 163 15.76 -0.80 2.06
N LYS A 164 15.76 -0.50 0.75
CA LYS A 164 16.81 0.34 0.15
C LYS A 164 16.65 1.78 0.65
N LEU A 165 17.20 2.07 1.83
CA LEU A 165 17.32 3.42 2.34
C LEU A 165 18.32 4.18 1.46
N ARG A 166 17.85 5.23 0.78
CA ARG A 166 18.76 6.14 0.08
C ARG A 166 19.57 6.89 1.12
N CYS A 167 20.88 6.73 1.06
CA CYS A 167 21.80 7.49 1.90
C CYS A 167 21.58 9.00 1.61
N PRO A 168 21.38 9.82 2.65
CA PRO A 168 21.25 11.26 2.46
C PRO A 168 22.48 11.85 1.76
N SER A 169 22.23 12.78 0.85
CA SER A 169 23.27 13.41 0.02
C SER A 169 24.42 14.11 0.77
N PHE A 170 24.26 14.35 2.07
CA PHE A 170 25.30 14.95 2.93
C PHE A 170 26.33 13.93 3.46
N ILE A 171 26.06 12.63 3.33
CA ILE A 171 26.99 11.57 3.71
C ILE A 171 27.82 11.20 2.47
N ASP A 172 29.09 11.61 2.46
CA ASP A 172 30.00 11.36 1.34
C ASP A 172 30.48 9.91 1.36
N LEU A 173 29.81 9.05 0.60
CA LEU A 173 30.16 7.63 0.44
C LEU A 173 31.09 7.40 -0.77
N SER A 174 32.07 8.29 -0.99
CA SER A 174 33.01 8.20 -2.11
C SER A 174 33.81 6.88 -2.21
N ASP A 175 33.84 6.10 -1.12
CA ASP A 175 34.55 4.81 -1.03
C ASP A 175 33.64 3.57 -1.18
N VAL A 176 32.31 3.74 -1.32
CA VAL A 176 31.40 2.62 -1.60
C VAL A 176 31.09 2.63 -3.09
N SER A 177 31.72 1.73 -3.84
CA SER A 177 31.35 1.49 -5.24
C SER A 177 29.85 1.24 -5.31
N PRO A 178 29.09 1.88 -6.23
CA PRO A 178 27.70 1.50 -6.47
C PRO A 178 27.73 0.03 -6.88
N SER A 179 27.33 -0.85 -5.97
CA SER A 179 27.04 -2.24 -6.32
C SER A 179 26.07 -2.18 -7.47
N ASN A 180 26.39 -2.84 -8.60
CA ASN A 180 25.52 -2.94 -9.77
C ASN A 180 24.06 -2.96 -9.31
N GLU A 181 23.31 -1.91 -9.62
CA GLU A 181 21.95 -1.70 -9.11
C GLU A 181 21.02 -2.72 -9.78
N GLU A 182 21.09 -3.97 -9.34
CA GLU A 182 20.03 -4.93 -9.61
C GLU A 182 18.77 -4.37 -8.93
N GLU A 183 17.73 -4.15 -9.73
CA GLU A 183 16.44 -3.72 -9.23
C GLU A 183 16.00 -4.68 -8.12
N PRO A 184 15.47 -4.16 -7.00
CA PRO A 184 15.05 -5.02 -5.91
C PRO A 184 14.00 -6.01 -6.41
N SER A 185 14.09 -7.25 -5.94
CA SER A 185 13.04 -8.24 -6.15
C SER A 185 11.73 -7.73 -5.57
N LEU A 186 10.73 -7.58 -6.43
CA LEU A 186 9.39 -7.18 -6.02
C LEU A 186 8.56 -8.44 -5.73
N HIS A 187 7.89 -8.42 -4.60
CA HIS A 187 7.04 -9.49 -4.07
C HIS A 187 5.62 -9.00 -3.91
N LEU A 188 4.67 -9.93 -3.87
CA LEU A 188 3.25 -9.65 -3.71
C LEU A 188 2.68 -10.50 -2.60
N LEU A 189 2.16 -9.85 -1.56
CA LEU A 189 1.34 -10.49 -0.54
C LEU A 189 -0.13 -10.37 -0.95
N VAL A 190 -0.82 -11.50 -0.94
CA VAL A 190 -2.27 -11.60 -1.15
C VAL A 190 -2.90 -12.23 0.09
N THR A 191 -3.92 -11.58 0.61
CA THR A 191 -4.71 -12.08 1.74
C THR A 191 -6.15 -12.27 1.30
N THR A 192 -6.79 -13.30 1.84
CA THR A 192 -8.19 -13.62 1.53
C THR A 192 -8.97 -13.90 2.80
N THR A 193 -10.30 -13.93 2.68
CA THR A 193 -11.17 -14.17 3.84
C THR A 193 -11.09 -15.58 4.41
N LEU A 194 -10.86 -16.61 3.59
CA LEU A 194 -10.99 -18.03 4.02
C LEU A 194 -9.75 -18.88 3.77
N GLN A 195 -8.83 -18.43 2.92
CA GLN A 195 -7.63 -19.19 2.57
C GLN A 195 -6.40 -18.56 3.22
N PRO A 196 -5.34 -19.36 3.43
CA PRO A 196 -4.05 -18.85 3.89
C PRO A 196 -3.58 -17.66 3.06
N ALA A 197 -2.93 -16.72 3.71
CA ALA A 197 -2.24 -15.63 3.03
C ALA A 197 -1.10 -16.21 2.18
N VAL A 198 -0.93 -15.67 0.97
CA VAL A 198 0.03 -16.18 -0.02
C VAL A 198 0.99 -15.07 -0.42
N ILE A 199 2.28 -15.38 -0.41
CA ILE A 199 3.34 -14.51 -0.90
C ILE A 199 3.82 -15.03 -2.24
N TYR A 200 3.80 -14.19 -3.26
CA TYR A 200 4.43 -14.44 -4.55
C TYR A 200 5.77 -13.73 -4.63
N ARG A 201 6.81 -14.45 -5.06
CA ARG A 201 8.17 -13.89 -5.18
C ARG A 201 8.54 -13.55 -6.61
N ASN A 202 9.39 -12.53 -6.76
CA ASN A 202 9.94 -12.09 -8.05
C ASN A 202 8.86 -11.89 -9.11
N ILE A 203 7.81 -11.16 -8.74
CA ILE A 203 6.56 -11.11 -9.49
C ILE A 203 6.71 -10.46 -10.87
N THR A 204 7.74 -9.62 -11.03
CA THR A 204 8.07 -8.97 -12.32
C THR A 204 8.54 -9.96 -13.37
N VAL A 205 9.14 -11.09 -12.96
CA VAL A 205 9.67 -12.12 -13.87
C VAL A 205 8.83 -13.39 -13.82
N GLN A 206 8.43 -13.84 -12.63
CA GLN A 206 7.78 -15.12 -12.37
C GLN A 206 6.26 -15.02 -12.23
N GLY A 207 5.69 -13.81 -12.15
CA GLY A 207 4.26 -13.61 -11.94
C GLY A 207 3.75 -14.34 -10.70
N PHE A 208 2.88 -15.34 -10.90
CA PHE A 208 2.26 -16.15 -9.84
C PHE A 208 2.87 -17.56 -9.68
N GLU A 209 3.99 -17.88 -10.33
CA GLU A 209 4.54 -19.25 -10.31
C GLU A 209 5.22 -19.60 -8.97
N SER A 210 5.99 -18.66 -8.40
CA SER A 210 6.70 -18.87 -7.13
C SER A 210 5.84 -18.34 -5.99
N CYS A 211 5.07 -19.23 -5.36
CA CYS A 211 4.17 -18.90 -4.26
C CYS A 211 4.56 -19.60 -2.96
N TYR A 212 4.31 -18.93 -1.83
CA TYR A 212 4.52 -19.45 -0.49
C TYR A 212 3.30 -19.14 0.37
N ASN A 213 2.68 -20.16 0.95
CA ASN A 213 1.55 -20.00 1.86
C ASN A 213 2.06 -19.74 3.27
N LEU A 214 1.61 -18.65 3.89
CA LEU A 214 1.97 -18.33 5.27
C LEU A 214 1.33 -19.33 6.23
N PRO A 215 2.13 -20.03 7.06
CA PRO A 215 1.61 -21.04 7.96
C PRO A 215 0.65 -20.43 8.99
N ASP A 216 -0.41 -21.15 9.32
CA ASP A 216 -1.41 -20.80 10.35
C ASP A 216 -2.15 -19.46 10.12
N SER A 217 -2.00 -18.84 8.96
CA SER A 217 -2.62 -17.54 8.65
C SER A 217 -4.16 -17.61 8.52
N ASP A 218 -4.70 -18.79 8.23
CA ASP A 218 -6.13 -19.10 8.16
C ASP A 218 -6.72 -19.66 9.47
N SER A 219 -5.89 -19.82 10.50
CA SER A 219 -6.30 -20.44 11.76
C SER A 219 -7.02 -19.48 12.73
N PHE A 220 -6.99 -18.17 12.43
CA PHE A 220 -7.45 -17.12 13.33
C PHE A 220 -8.59 -16.27 12.74
N ASP A 221 -9.56 -16.94 12.10
CA ASP A 221 -10.68 -16.33 11.38
C ASP A 221 -10.20 -15.53 10.15
N ALA A 222 -11.06 -14.69 9.57
CA ALA A 222 -10.75 -13.93 8.36
C ALA A 222 -9.62 -12.90 8.56
N VAL A 223 -8.66 -12.88 7.63
CA VAL A 223 -7.63 -11.85 7.55
C VAL A 223 -8.25 -10.57 6.99
N MET A 224 -8.26 -9.50 7.79
CA MET A 224 -8.94 -8.24 7.44
C MET A 224 -8.01 -7.22 6.79
N CYS A 225 -6.74 -7.21 7.20
CA CYS A 225 -5.74 -6.28 6.69
C CYS A 225 -4.34 -6.88 6.73
N CYS A 226 -3.47 -6.38 5.87
CA CYS A 226 -2.05 -6.68 5.86
C CYS A 226 -1.21 -5.42 5.88
N LEU A 227 -0.03 -5.52 6.46
CA LEU A 227 0.99 -4.49 6.46
C LEU A 227 2.34 -5.18 6.27
N VAL A 228 3.21 -4.59 5.44
CA VAL A 228 4.58 -5.05 5.29
C VAL A 228 5.49 -3.92 5.77
N ALA A 229 6.32 -4.21 6.76
CA ALA A 229 7.15 -3.22 7.42
C ALA A 229 8.31 -3.90 8.16
N ASP A 230 9.47 -3.24 8.18
CA ASP A 230 10.57 -3.58 9.09
C ASP A 230 10.22 -3.08 10.49
N ILE A 231 9.66 -3.97 11.31
CA ILE A 231 9.23 -3.64 12.66
C ILE A 231 10.33 -3.88 13.68
N ASP A 232 11.38 -4.64 13.38
CA ASP A 232 12.47 -4.86 14.32
C ASP A 232 13.76 -4.11 14.00
N MET A 233 13.73 -3.29 12.94
CA MET A 233 14.78 -2.41 12.46
C MET A 233 16.05 -3.17 12.03
N ASP A 234 15.90 -4.38 11.51
CA ASP A 234 17.01 -5.17 10.99
C ASP A 234 17.28 -4.96 9.49
N GLY A 235 16.47 -4.14 8.83
CA GLY A 235 16.54 -3.81 7.40
C GLY A 235 15.73 -4.75 6.50
N LYS A 236 15.19 -5.85 7.05
CA LYS A 236 14.31 -6.78 6.34
C LYS A 236 12.87 -6.50 6.71
N GLN A 237 11.96 -6.71 5.76
CA GLN A 237 10.55 -6.44 6.00
C GLN A 237 9.84 -7.66 6.59
N GLU A 238 9.10 -7.47 7.68
CA GLU A 238 8.14 -8.44 8.20
C GLU A 238 6.76 -8.27 7.55
N VAL A 239 6.03 -9.38 7.47
CA VAL A 239 4.62 -9.39 7.05
C VAL A 239 3.73 -9.47 8.29
N ILE A 240 2.84 -8.49 8.44
CA ILE A 240 1.92 -8.37 9.56
C ILE A 240 0.50 -8.55 9.06
N LEU A 241 -0.25 -9.46 9.67
CA LEU A 241 -1.65 -9.71 9.38
C LEU A 241 -2.50 -9.35 10.59
N GLY A 242 -3.60 -8.65 10.35
CA GLY A 242 -4.63 -8.39 11.36
C GLY A 242 -5.88 -9.20 11.04
N THR A 243 -6.38 -9.96 12.01
CA THR A 243 -7.53 -10.85 11.81
C THR A 243 -8.79 -10.39 12.53
N TYR A 244 -9.93 -10.85 12.03
CA TYR A 244 -11.20 -10.70 12.72
C TYR A 244 -11.24 -11.48 14.04
N GLY A 245 -10.48 -12.58 14.12
CA GLY A 245 -10.27 -13.40 15.31
C GLY A 245 -9.48 -12.71 16.44
N GLN A 246 -9.25 -11.40 16.34
CA GLN A 246 -8.58 -10.58 17.35
C GLN A 246 -7.09 -10.88 17.50
N GLU A 247 -6.46 -11.47 16.49
CA GLU A 247 -5.05 -11.83 16.51
C GLU A 247 -4.28 -10.98 15.50
N MET A 248 -3.12 -10.49 15.92
CA MET A 248 -2.09 -9.97 15.05
C MET A 248 -1.02 -11.04 14.88
N LEU A 249 -0.70 -11.35 13.63
CA LEU A 249 0.32 -12.33 13.26
C LEU A 249 1.47 -11.60 12.57
N VAL A 250 2.70 -11.84 13.01
CA VAL A 250 3.90 -11.27 12.39
C VAL A 250 4.75 -12.42 11.87
N TYR A 251 5.02 -12.37 10.58
CA TYR A 251 5.87 -13.32 9.88
C TYR A 251 7.20 -12.69 9.53
N LYS A 252 8.27 -13.43 9.78
CA LYS A 252 9.63 -13.04 9.43
C LYS A 252 10.21 -14.03 8.45
N LEU A 253 11.06 -13.54 7.55
CA LEU A 253 11.78 -14.37 6.62
C LEU A 253 13.07 -14.89 7.26
N GLU A 254 13.11 -16.21 7.48
CA GLU A 254 14.30 -16.90 7.97
C GLU A 254 14.99 -17.66 6.84
N SER A 255 16.29 -17.38 6.67
CA SER A 255 17.16 -18.13 5.78
C SER A 255 17.67 -19.37 6.51
N SER A 256 17.26 -20.57 6.08
CA SER A 256 17.77 -21.82 6.65
C SER A 256 19.26 -22.00 6.33
N SER A 257 20.10 -22.17 7.35
CA SER A 257 21.55 -22.33 7.17
C SER A 257 21.95 -23.66 6.51
N GLU A 258 21.04 -24.64 6.48
CA GLU A 258 21.32 -26.01 6.02
C GLU A 258 21.00 -26.22 4.53
N ASP A 259 19.90 -25.65 4.03
CA ASP A 259 19.43 -25.82 2.65
C ASP A 259 19.51 -24.54 1.80
N GLY A 260 19.85 -23.40 2.40
CA GLY A 260 19.89 -22.10 1.71
C GLY A 260 18.53 -21.66 1.17
N THR A 261 17.45 -22.23 1.70
CA THR A 261 16.07 -21.88 1.32
C THR A 261 15.49 -20.91 2.34
N ASP A 262 14.94 -19.82 1.84
CA ASP A 262 14.24 -18.85 2.67
C ASP A 262 12.81 -19.33 2.94
N SER A 263 12.39 -19.25 4.21
CA SER A 263 11.06 -19.65 4.64
C SER A 263 10.44 -18.57 5.51
N TRP A 264 9.15 -18.30 5.30
CA TRP A 264 8.41 -17.39 6.17
C TRP A 264 7.89 -18.16 7.39
N GLN A 265 8.26 -17.70 8.57
CA GLN A 265 7.85 -18.30 9.83
C GLN A 265 7.10 -17.29 10.69
N LEU A 266 6.13 -17.78 11.46
CA LEU A 266 5.40 -16.96 12.43
C LEU A 266 6.36 -16.60 13.57
N ASN A 267 6.81 -15.35 13.59
CA ASN A 267 7.75 -14.83 14.58
C ASN A 267 7.04 -14.41 15.86
N CYS A 268 5.91 -13.70 15.74
CA CYS A 268 5.12 -13.32 16.91
C CYS A 268 3.62 -13.34 16.63
N GLN A 269 2.88 -13.63 17.69
CA GLN A 269 1.42 -13.60 17.73
C GLN A 269 0.98 -12.76 18.92
N ARG A 270 0.04 -11.85 18.70
CA ARG A 270 -0.50 -11.00 19.75
C ARG A 270 -2.02 -10.89 19.67
N GLY A 271 -2.68 -11.34 20.73
CA GLY A 271 -4.12 -11.17 20.91
C GLY A 271 -4.52 -9.75 21.34
N PHE A 272 -5.66 -9.30 20.84
CA PHE A 272 -6.36 -8.07 21.18
C PHE A 272 -7.72 -8.38 21.79
N ALA A 273 -8.36 -7.38 22.40
CA ALA A 273 -9.71 -7.53 22.96
C ALA A 273 -10.82 -7.46 21.89
N ASN A 274 -10.48 -7.02 20.67
CA ASN A 274 -11.44 -6.75 19.60
C ASN A 274 -10.82 -7.06 18.23
N PRO A 275 -11.65 -7.32 17.20
CA PRO A 275 -11.21 -7.54 15.82
C PRO A 275 -10.32 -6.40 15.31
N ILE A 276 -9.27 -6.76 14.56
CA ILE A 276 -8.35 -5.81 13.93
C ILE A 276 -8.86 -5.47 12.54
N TYR A 277 -8.99 -4.18 12.21
CA TYR A 277 -9.48 -3.71 10.92
C TYR A 277 -8.41 -3.08 10.05
N SER A 278 -7.40 -2.45 10.65
CA SER A 278 -6.34 -1.79 9.90
C SER A 278 -5.05 -1.75 10.70
N LEU A 279 -3.94 -1.80 9.97
CA LEU A 279 -2.58 -1.74 10.47
C LEU A 279 -1.84 -0.65 9.70
N LEU A 280 -1.09 0.19 10.39
CA LEU A 280 -0.27 1.23 9.79
C LEU A 280 1.05 1.35 10.52
N TYR A 281 2.13 1.59 9.78
CA TYR A 281 3.46 1.81 10.36
C TYR A 281 3.96 3.20 9.97
N VAL A 282 3.87 4.13 10.91
CA VAL A 282 4.08 5.56 10.67
C VAL A 282 4.63 6.23 11.92
N ASP A 283 5.46 7.26 11.73
CA ASP A 283 5.96 8.11 12.80
C ASP A 283 4.84 9.05 13.26
N VAL A 284 4.16 8.67 14.34
CA VAL A 284 3.08 9.44 14.95
C VAL A 284 3.64 10.48 15.92
N THR A 285 4.82 10.22 16.51
CA THR A 285 5.41 11.09 17.54
C THR A 285 6.25 12.23 16.94
N GLY A 286 6.62 12.12 15.66
CA GLY A 286 7.45 13.08 14.93
C GLY A 286 8.93 13.01 15.32
N ASP A 287 9.38 11.91 15.90
CA ASP A 287 10.75 11.76 16.38
C ASP A 287 11.68 11.02 15.38
N GLY A 288 11.13 10.61 14.24
CA GLY A 288 11.79 9.85 13.18
C GLY A 288 11.65 8.33 13.31
N VAL A 289 11.11 7.82 14.43
CA VAL A 289 10.83 6.40 14.63
C VAL A 289 9.38 6.12 14.30
N LYS A 290 9.14 5.10 13.48
CA LYS A 290 7.77 4.72 13.11
C LYS A 290 7.14 3.85 14.20
N GLU A 291 5.94 4.16 14.62
CA GLU A 291 5.16 3.29 15.50
C GLU A 291 4.20 2.39 14.71
N LEU A 292 3.90 1.22 15.28
CA LEU A 292 2.86 0.35 14.76
C LEU A 292 1.51 0.76 15.33
N VAL A 293 0.64 1.27 14.47
CA VAL A 293 -0.73 1.69 14.79
C VAL A 293 -1.69 0.56 14.41
N VAL A 294 -2.48 0.11 15.38
CA VAL A 294 -3.46 -0.98 15.24
C VAL A 294 -4.84 -0.42 15.49
N LEU A 295 -5.68 -0.42 14.46
CA LEU A 295 -7.09 -0.04 14.57
C LEU A 295 -7.93 -1.28 14.86
N THR A 296 -8.60 -1.28 16.00
CA THR A 296 -9.57 -2.31 16.39
C THR A 296 -10.99 -1.74 16.36
N LEU A 297 -12.00 -2.59 16.49
CA LEU A 297 -13.41 -2.17 16.55
C LEU A 297 -13.69 -1.06 17.58
N GLN A 298 -12.97 -1.07 18.72
CA GLN A 298 -13.26 -0.20 19.86
C GLN A 298 -12.25 0.94 20.04
N GLY A 299 -11.11 0.92 19.34
CA GLY A 299 -10.09 1.93 19.54
C GLY A 299 -8.82 1.71 18.74
N VAL A 300 -7.94 2.70 18.85
CA VAL A 300 -6.61 2.73 18.22
C VAL A 300 -5.57 2.42 19.28
N HIS A 301 -4.70 1.45 18.99
CA HIS A 301 -3.52 1.14 19.80
C HIS A 301 -2.28 1.64 19.06
N ILE A 302 -1.44 2.42 19.73
CA ILE A 302 -0.14 2.84 19.22
C ILE A 302 0.91 2.03 19.96
N MET A 303 1.67 1.23 19.23
CA MET A 303 2.73 0.38 19.78
C MET A 303 4.08 1.00 19.50
N GLN A 304 4.76 1.35 20.59
CA GLN A 304 6.11 1.91 20.59
C GLN A 304 7.14 0.81 20.83
N TYR A 305 8.39 1.14 20.51
CA TYR A 305 9.53 0.31 20.80
C TYR A 305 9.80 0.22 22.30
N GLY A 306 10.43 -0.87 22.72
CA GLY A 306 10.86 -1.02 24.12
C GLY A 306 12.00 -0.06 24.46
N GLU A 307 12.10 0.32 25.73
CA GLU A 307 13.09 1.27 26.28
C GLU A 307 14.53 0.95 25.81
N GLU A 308 14.92 -0.33 25.72
CA GLU A 308 16.27 -0.75 25.28
C GLU A 308 16.63 -0.31 23.85
N LYS A 309 15.65 -0.32 22.92
CA LYS A 309 15.89 0.12 21.54
C LYS A 309 15.87 1.64 21.44
N GLU A 310 15.04 2.31 22.24
CA GLU A 310 15.01 3.77 22.32
C GLU A 310 16.33 4.35 22.88
N GLU A 311 16.90 3.73 23.92
CA GLU A 311 18.20 4.12 24.47
C GLU A 311 19.32 4.00 23.41
N GLN A 312 19.36 2.90 22.66
CA GLN A 312 20.32 2.74 21.56
C GLN A 312 20.14 3.82 20.48
N LEU A 313 18.89 4.15 20.14
CA LEU A 313 18.58 5.20 19.18
C LEU A 313 18.98 6.60 19.67
N GLN A 314 18.78 6.88 20.96
CA GLN A 314 19.23 8.15 21.57
C GLN A 314 20.75 8.27 21.53
N GLU A 315 21.49 7.20 21.87
CA GLU A 315 22.95 7.19 21.76
C GLU A 315 23.43 7.45 20.32
N TRP A 316 22.70 6.94 19.31
CA TRP A 316 23.02 7.19 17.90
C TRP A 316 22.74 8.63 17.50
N LYS A 317 21.57 9.18 17.89
CA LYS A 317 21.20 10.60 17.66
C LYS A 317 22.18 11.57 18.33
N GLU A 318 22.73 11.23 19.49
CA GLU A 318 23.75 12.04 20.18
C GLU A 318 25.11 12.01 19.45
N LYS A 319 25.50 10.86 18.91
CA LYS A 319 26.74 10.71 18.12
C LYS A 319 26.68 11.47 16.79
N GLU A 320 25.51 11.61 16.17
CA GLU A 320 25.34 12.41 14.94
C GLU A 320 25.43 13.93 15.18
N LYS A 321 25.22 14.40 16.41
CA LYS A 321 25.31 15.83 16.76
C LYS A 321 26.73 16.29 17.17
N ALA A 322 27.68 15.36 17.34
CA ALA A 322 29.05 15.62 17.79
C ALA A 322 30.04 15.69 16.62
#